data_AF-A0A1A6GY54-F1
#
_entry.id   AF-A0A1A6GY54-F1
#
_cell.length_a   1.000
_cell.length_b   1.000
_cell.length_c   1.000
_cell.angle_alpha   90.00
_cell.angle_beta   90.00
_cell.angle_gamma   90.00
#
_symmetry.space_group_name_H-M   'P 1'
#
loop_
_entity.id
_entity.type
_entity.pdbx_description
1 polymer ?
#
loop_
_entity_poly.entity_id
_entity_poly.type
_entity_poly.pdbx_seq_one_letter_code
_entity_poly.pdbx_strand_id
1 'polypeptide(L)' 'GIRVGKYHSLFHPEQLVNGKEDAANNFARGRYSVGSEAIELVLERIRKLASG' A
#
# COMPACT_ATOMS: atom_id res chain seq x y z
N GLY A 1 -6.48 -13.73 -3.28
CA GLY A 1 -5.90 -12.38 -3.06
C GLY A 1 -5.38 -11.81 -4.36
N ILE A 2 -5.13 -10.50 -4.42
CA ILE A 2 -4.77 -9.80 -5.68
C ILE A 2 -3.51 -10.41 -6.34
N ARG A 3 -2.49 -10.79 -5.57
CA ARG A 3 -1.21 -11.34 -6.09
C ARG A 3 -1.29 -12.75 -6.71
N VAL A 4 -2.32 -13.53 -6.41
CA VAL A 4 -2.43 -14.96 -6.81
C VAL A 4 -3.77 -15.31 -7.45
N GLY A 5 -4.68 -14.33 -7.56
CA GLY A 5 -6.04 -14.55 -8.03
C GLY A 5 -6.17 -14.48 -9.55
N LYS A 6 -7.42 -14.59 -10.03
CA LYS A 6 -7.79 -14.46 -11.45
C LYS A 6 -7.18 -13.24 -12.13
N TYR A 7 -7.01 -12.13 -11.39
CA TYR A 7 -6.50 -10.86 -11.89
C TYR A 7 -5.05 -10.58 -11.49
N HIS A 8 -4.25 -11.60 -11.14
CA HIS A 8 -2.86 -11.40 -10.68
C HIS A 8 -1.96 -10.69 -11.70
N SER A 9 -2.26 -10.79 -12.99
CA SER A 9 -1.49 -10.13 -14.06
C SER A 9 -1.98 -8.71 -14.39
N LEU A 10 -3.08 -8.25 -13.79
CA LEU A 10 -3.65 -6.92 -14.09
C LEU A 10 -2.82 -5.78 -13.48
N PHE A 11 -2.12 -6.04 -12.38
CA PHE A 11 -1.35 -5.05 -11.63
C PHE A 11 0.12 -5.43 -11.58
N HIS A 12 1.01 -4.46 -11.77
CA HIS A 12 2.44 -4.70 -11.58
C HIS A 12 2.71 -4.96 -10.09
N PRO A 13 3.54 -5.94 -9.70
CA PRO A 13 3.78 -6.27 -8.29
C PRO A 13 4.26 -5.10 -7.42
N GLU A 14 4.95 -4.13 -8.04
CA GLU A 14 5.42 -2.90 -7.38
C GLU A 14 4.30 -1.90 -7.04
N GLN A 15 3.13 -2.01 -7.67
CA GLN A 15 1.94 -1.19 -7.36
C GLN A 15 1.18 -1.74 -6.14
N LEU A 16 1.55 -2.92 -5.65
CA LEU A 16 0.87 -3.60 -4.54
C LEU A 16 1.66 -3.41 -3.24
N VAL A 17 1.27 -2.42 -2.43
CA VAL A 17 1.89 -2.13 -1.13
C VAL A 17 1.13 -2.85 -0.01
N ASN A 18 1.84 -3.46 0.95
CA ASN A 18 1.26 -4.04 2.17
C ASN A 18 2.08 -3.65 3.41
N GLY A 19 1.42 -3.69 4.57
CA GLY A 19 2.05 -3.56 5.89
C GLY A 19 1.99 -4.88 6.66
N LYS A 20 2.80 -5.01 7.72
CA LYS A 20 2.79 -6.19 8.60
C LYS A 20 1.62 -6.18 9.58
N GLU A 21 1.17 -4.99 9.98
CA GLU A 21 0.09 -4.78 10.94
C GLU A 21 -1.02 -3.94 10.30
N ASP A 22 -2.27 -4.16 10.72
CA ASP A 22 -3.41 -3.34 10.32
C ASP A 22 -3.72 -2.23 11.34
N ALA A 23 -4.68 -1.38 10.99
CA ALA A 23 -5.14 -0.29 11.84
C ALA A 23 -6.12 -0.74 12.94
N ALA A 24 -6.56 -2.01 12.97
CA ALA A 24 -7.52 -2.54 13.93
C ALA A 24 -8.78 -1.67 14.13
N ASN A 25 -9.36 -1.16 13.04
CA ASN A 25 -10.50 -0.22 13.03
C ASN A 25 -10.28 1.10 13.81
N ASN A 26 -9.02 1.47 14.10
CA ASN A 26 -8.66 2.66 14.86
C ASN A 26 -8.05 3.73 13.94
N PHE A 27 -8.73 4.88 13.84
CA PHE A 27 -8.28 6.01 13.02
C PHE A 27 -6.93 6.59 13.49
N ALA A 28 -6.75 6.78 14.80
CA ALA A 28 -5.50 7.32 15.33
C ALA A 28 -4.33 6.38 15.04
N ARG A 29 -4.55 5.06 15.16
CA ARG A 29 -3.55 4.06 14.83
C ARG A 29 -3.19 4.13 13.34
N GLY A 30 -4.19 4.16 12.47
CA GLY A 30 -4.01 4.29 11.03
C GLY A 30 -3.31 5.58 10.62
N ARG A 31 -3.60 6.72 11.25
CA ARG A 31 -3.04 8.02 10.86
C ARG A 31 -1.67 8.33 11.46
N TYR A 32 -1.47 8.00 12.73
CA TYR A 32 -0.30 8.48 13.49
C TYR A 32 0.74 7.39 13.79
N SER A 33 0.37 6.11 13.70
CA SER A 33 1.29 4.99 13.97
C SER A 33 1.48 4.12 12.72
N VAL A 34 0.74 3.01 12.57
CA VAL A 34 0.88 2.07 11.44
C VAL A 34 0.90 2.75 10.06
N GLY A 35 0.08 3.77 9.82
CA GLY A 35 0.11 4.47 8.52
C GLY A 35 1.18 5.54 8.38
N SER A 36 1.78 6.04 9.46
CA SER A 36 2.92 6.97 9.36
C SER A 36 4.19 6.24 8.88
N GLU A 37 4.33 4.94 9.19
CA GLU A 37 5.38 4.09 8.64
C GLU A 37 5.17 3.77 7.14
N ALA A 38 3.92 3.73 6.68
CA ALA A 38 3.58 3.37 5.31
C ALA A 38 3.57 4.55 4.31
N ILE A 39 3.46 5.80 4.80
CA ILE A 39 3.16 6.96 3.94
C ILE A 39 4.26 7.24 2.90
N GLU A 40 5.53 7.16 3.29
CA GLU A 40 6.65 7.46 2.38
C GLU A 40 6.72 6.45 1.23
N LEU A 41 6.53 5.16 1.52
CA LEU A 41 6.50 4.11 0.52
C LEU A 41 5.34 4.30 -0.47
N VAL A 42 4.13 4.59 0.03
CA VAL A 42 2.96 4.82 -0.83
C VAL A 42 3.19 6.05 -1.73
N LEU A 43 3.72 7.14 -1.17
CA LEU A 43 4.02 8.35 -1.94
C LEU A 43 5.05 8.09 -3.05
N GLU A 44 6.10 7.32 -2.78
CA GLU A 44 7.09 6.95 -3.79
C GLU A 44 6.45 6.18 -4.96
N ARG A 45 5.56 5.22 -4.67
CA ARG A 45 4.87 4.46 -5.72
C ARG A 45 3.94 5.34 -6.55
N ILE A 46 3.20 6.25 -5.92
CA ILE A 46 2.35 7.21 -6.64
C ILE A 46 3.19 8.13 -7.53
N ARG A 47 4.32 8.66 -7.02
CA ARG A 47 5.24 9.49 -7.81
C ARG A 47 5.73 8.76 -9.06
N LYS A 48 6.17 7.50 -8.93
CA LYS A 48 6.61 6.68 -10.07
C LYS A 48 5.52 6.50 -11.13
N LEU A 49 4.26 6.36 -10.72
CA LEU A 49 3.13 6.25 -11.65
C LEU A 49 2.82 7.58 -12.34
N ALA A 50 2.98 8.71 -11.64
CA ALA A 50 2.71 10.03 -12.18
C ALA A 50 3.84 10.56 -13.08
N SER A 51 5.08 10.11 -12.86
CA SER A 51 6.25 10.47 -13.67
C SER A 51 6.50 9.53 -14.86
N GLY A 52 5.65 8.51 -15.03
CA GLY A 52 5.68 7.57 -16.15
C GLY A 52 5.04 8.13 -17.41
#